data_AF-A0A509L1N1-F1
#
_entry.id   AF-A0A509L1N1-F1
#
_cell.length_a   1.000
_cell.length_b   1.000
_cell.length_c   1.000
_cell.angle_alpha   90.00
_cell.angle_beta   90.00
_cell.angle_gamma   90.00
#
_symmetry.space_group_name_H-M   'P 1'
#
loop_
_entity.id
_entity.type
_entity.pdbx_description
1 polymer ?
#
loop_
_entity_poly.entity_id
_entity_poly.type
_entity_poly.pdbx_seq_one_letter_code
_entity_poly.pdbx_strand_id
1 'polypeptide(L)'
;MYINVLEHIEDDAAELVCARHALRTGGYLLLFVPALQWLYSKADTELGHFRRYRMSDLLGLVEKTGFAVEKHRHFDVAGILPWYVNFVLLKNTFKPGSVALYDKLVVPPMRVIEKYFNPPIGKNLLVIAKKI
;
A
#
# COMPACT_ATOMS: atom_id res chain seq x y z
N MET A 1 -10.05 6.21 8.12
CA MET A 1 -9.67 5.20 7.11
C MET A 1 -8.70 5.86 6.17
N TYR A 2 -7.57 5.22 5.87
CA TYR A 2 -6.55 5.75 4.96
C TYR A 2 -6.41 4.79 3.78
N ILE A 3 -6.67 5.28 2.56
CA ILE A 3 -6.56 4.50 1.32
C ILE A 3 -5.66 5.29 0.37
N ASN A 4 -4.42 4.85 0.21
CA ASN A 4 -3.38 5.55 -0.52
C ASN A 4 -3.20 7.00 -0.05
N VAL A 5 -2.98 7.17 1.26
CA VAL A 5 -2.88 8.49 1.91
C VAL A 5 -1.70 8.53 2.87
N LEU A 6 -1.54 7.51 3.71
CA LEU A 6 -0.54 7.52 4.79
C LEU A 6 0.90 7.61 4.25
N GLU A 7 1.16 7.11 3.05
CA GLU A 7 2.45 7.23 2.36
C GLU A 7 2.82 8.66 1.94
N HIS A 8 1.85 9.57 1.91
CA HIS A 8 2.04 11.01 1.62
C HIS A 8 2.22 11.84 2.89
N ILE A 9 2.31 11.21 4.06
CA ILE A 9 2.50 11.88 5.34
C ILE A 9 3.90 11.57 5.83
N GLU A 10 4.71 12.61 6.02
CA GLU A 10 6.11 12.46 6.43
C GLU A 10 6.23 11.87 7.85
N ASP A 11 5.42 12.37 8.79
CA ASP A 11 5.29 11.83 10.14
C ASP A 11 4.01 10.97 10.26
N ASP A 12 4.08 9.78 9.68
CA ASP A 12 3.01 8.78 9.74
C ASP A 12 2.66 8.35 11.18
N ALA A 13 3.63 8.38 12.10
CA ALA A 13 3.41 8.04 13.50
C ALA A 13 2.55 9.09 14.21
N ALA A 14 2.86 10.38 14.06
CA ALA A 14 2.05 11.45 14.61
C ALA A 14 0.61 11.42 14.06
N GLU A 15 0.45 11.15 12.75
CA GLU A 15 -0.88 11.02 12.16
C GLU A 15 -1.68 9.86 12.75
N LEU A 16 -1.06 8.69 12.96
CA LEU A 16 -1.77 7.56 13.56
C LEU A 16 -2.15 7.82 15.02
N VAL A 17 -1.36 8.60 15.78
CA VAL A 17 -1.75 9.06 17.12
C VAL A 17 -2.97 9.99 17.04
N CYS A 18 -2.99 10.93 16.10
CA CYS A 18 -4.15 11.79 15.85
C CYS A 18 -5.40 10.96 15.48
N ALA A 19 -5.25 9.98 14.60
CA ALA A 19 -6.32 9.05 14.23
C ALA A 19 -6.84 8.26 15.43
N ARG A 20 -5.95 7.80 16.32
CA ARG A 20 -6.33 7.13 17.56
C ARG A 20 -7.16 8.04 18.46
N HIS A 21 -6.80 9.31 18.61
CA HIS A 21 -7.57 10.26 19.42
C HIS A 21 -8.96 10.53 18.84
N ALA A 22 -9.10 10.60 17.52
CA ALA A 22 -10.38 10.81 16.84
C ALA A 22 -11.34 9.60 16.93
N LEU A 23 -10.81 8.39 17.13
CA LEU A 23 -11.63 7.18 17.22
C LEU A 23 -12.19 6.96 18.64
N ARG A 24 -13.43 6.48 18.75
CA ARG A 24 -13.94 5.91 20.01
C ARG A 24 -13.22 4.61 20.36
N THR A 25 -13.17 4.26 21.64
CA THR A 25 -12.71 2.93 22.10
C THR A 25 -13.49 1.82 21.38
N GLY A 26 -12.76 0.80 20.91
CA GLY A 26 -13.30 -0.26 20.06
C GLY A 26 -13.52 0.12 18.59
N GLY A 27 -13.22 1.37 18.20
CA GLY A 27 -13.23 1.81 16.81
C GLY A 27 -12.11 1.16 15.98
N TYR A 28 -12.28 1.15 14.66
CA TYR A 28 -11.36 0.49 13.74
C TYR A 28 -10.58 1.50 12.89
N LEU A 29 -9.29 1.21 12.75
CA LEU A 29 -8.39 1.81 11.77
C LEU A 29 -8.25 0.84 10.60
N LEU A 30 -8.44 1.35 9.38
CA LEU A 30 -8.15 0.63 8.14
C LEU A 30 -7.09 1.42 7.38
N LEU A 31 -6.02 0.72 7.02
CA LEU A 31 -4.91 1.22 6.21
C LEU A 31 -4.81 0.39 4.94
N PHE A 32 -4.79 1.08 3.79
CA PHE A 32 -4.43 0.52 2.51
C PHE A 32 -3.31 1.39 1.92
N VAL A 33 -2.10 0.84 1.85
CA VAL A 33 -0.87 1.60 1.53
C VAL A 33 0.02 0.82 0.56
N PRO A 34 0.87 1.48 -0.24
CA PRO A 34 1.79 0.79 -1.13
C PRO A 34 2.85 0.04 -0.33
N ALA A 35 3.18 -1.16 -0.80
CA ALA A 35 4.09 -2.11 -0.18
C ALA A 35 5.40 -2.21 -0.96
N LEU A 36 6.37 -2.93 -0.37
CA LEU A 36 7.63 -3.32 -1.00
C LEU A 36 8.51 -2.10 -1.32
N GLN A 37 9.28 -1.63 -0.34
CA GLN A 37 10.18 -0.48 -0.49
C GLN A 37 11.16 -0.58 -1.68
N TRP A 38 11.53 -1.78 -2.11
CA TRP A 38 12.37 -1.98 -3.29
C TRP A 38 11.67 -1.68 -4.63
N LEU A 39 10.34 -1.53 -4.64
CA LEU A 39 9.57 -1.02 -5.78
C LEU A 39 9.48 0.51 -5.82
N TYR A 40 9.98 1.20 -4.79
CA TYR A 40 9.95 2.66 -4.74
C TYR A 40 10.77 3.24 -5.89
N SER A 41 10.19 4.19 -6.61
CA SER A 41 10.71 4.71 -7.87
C SER A 41 10.45 6.21 -8.00
N LYS A 42 10.98 6.83 -9.08
CA LYS A 42 10.69 8.24 -9.38
C LYS A 42 9.19 8.52 -9.52
N ALA A 43 8.43 7.55 -10.01
CA ALA A 43 6.99 7.64 -10.14
C ALA A 43 6.30 7.79 -8.76
N ASP A 44 6.82 7.13 -7.72
CA ASP A 44 6.34 7.32 -6.34
C ASP A 44 6.63 8.73 -5.83
N THR A 45 7.84 9.24 -6.09
CA THR A 45 8.21 10.61 -5.72
C THR A 45 7.35 11.66 -6.45
N GLU A 46 7.04 11.43 -7.74
CA GLU A 46 6.15 12.31 -8.53
C GLU A 46 4.71 12.30 -8.02
N LEU A 47 4.25 11.19 -7.46
CA LEU A 47 2.97 11.11 -6.75
C LEU A 47 3.02 11.75 -5.35
N GLY A 48 4.20 12.12 -4.85
CA GLY A 48 4.37 12.69 -3.51
C GLY A 48 4.44 11.64 -2.41
N HIS A 49 4.81 10.40 -2.72
CA HIS A 49 5.04 9.38 -1.69
C HIS A 49 6.38 9.64 -0.98
N PHE A 50 6.36 9.59 0.35
CA PHE A 50 7.59 9.53 1.14
C PHE A 50 8.17 8.12 1.21
N ARG A 51 7.33 7.09 1.15
CA ARG A 51 7.75 5.70 1.39
C ARG A 51 6.80 4.66 0.81
N ARG A 52 7.26 3.41 0.77
CA ARG A 52 6.43 2.21 0.64
C ARG A 52 6.68 1.30 1.83
N TYR A 53 5.66 0.66 2.34
CA TYR A 53 5.76 -0.05 3.62
C TYR A 53 6.27 -1.48 3.45
N ARG A 54 7.09 -1.93 4.40
CA ARG A 54 7.23 -3.38 4.69
C ARG A 54 6.16 -3.75 5.71
N MET A 55 5.63 -4.97 5.63
CA MET A 55 4.58 -5.42 6.54
C MET A 55 5.01 -5.28 8.01
N SER A 56 6.20 -5.76 8.37
CA SER A 56 6.75 -5.66 9.72
C SER A 56 6.76 -4.24 10.26
N ASP A 57 7.19 -3.29 9.43
CA ASP A 57 7.41 -1.90 9.83
C ASP A 57 6.05 -1.20 10.02
N LEU A 58 5.08 -1.49 9.15
CA LEU A 58 3.71 -0.98 9.26
C LEU A 58 3.01 -1.54 10.50
N LEU A 59 3.14 -2.84 10.78
CA LEU A 59 2.53 -3.44 11.97
C LEU A 59 3.13 -2.85 13.25
N GLY A 60 4.45 -2.74 13.33
CA GLY A 60 5.12 -2.10 14.47
C GLY A 60 4.71 -0.62 14.64
N LEU A 61 4.51 0.11 13.53
CA LEU A 61 3.98 1.48 13.55
C LEU A 61 2.54 1.56 14.06
N VAL A 62 1.68 0.62 13.68
CA VAL A 62 0.28 0.56 14.15
C VAL A 62 0.22 0.19 15.64
N GLU A 63 1.04 -0.75 16.08
CA GLU A 63 1.08 -1.19 17.48
C GLU A 63 1.68 -0.11 18.39
N LYS A 64 2.80 0.52 18.00
CA LYS A 64 3.42 1.60 18.79
C LYS A 64 2.52 2.83 18.94
N THR A 65 1.57 3.02 18.04
CA THR A 65 0.59 4.12 18.07
C THR A 65 -0.69 3.74 18.83
N GLY A 66 -0.70 2.56 19.47
CA GLY A 66 -1.72 2.13 20.42
C GLY A 66 -2.87 1.35 19.81
N PHE A 67 -2.74 0.79 18.61
CA PHE A 67 -3.77 -0.08 18.04
C PHE A 67 -3.40 -1.56 18.22
N ALA A 68 -4.40 -2.42 18.39
CA ALA A 68 -4.23 -3.86 18.22
C ALA A 68 -4.46 -4.24 16.76
N VAL A 69 -3.51 -4.91 16.13
CA VAL A 69 -3.68 -5.43 14.77
C VAL A 69 -4.64 -6.63 14.81
N GLU A 70 -5.72 -6.56 14.03
CA GLU A 70 -6.73 -7.63 13.94
C GLU A 70 -6.52 -8.47 12.68
N LYS A 71 -6.22 -7.83 11.55
CA LYS A 71 -6.01 -8.48 10.26
C LYS A 71 -4.98 -7.72 9.44
N HIS A 72 -4.15 -8.46 8.71
CA HIS A 72 -3.26 -7.88 7.70
C HIS A 72 -3.10 -8.82 6.51
N ARG A 73 -2.93 -8.26 5.31
CA ARG A 73 -2.68 -9.04 4.09
C ARG A 73 -1.96 -8.22 3.02
N HIS A 74 -1.24 -8.90 2.15
CA HIS A 74 -0.79 -8.33 0.90
C HIS A 74 -1.92 -8.33 -0.14
N PHE A 75 -1.83 -7.42 -1.10
CA PHE A 75 -2.76 -7.29 -2.22
C PHE A 75 -1.99 -6.96 -3.50
N ASP A 76 -2.53 -7.35 -4.66
CA ASP A 76 -1.98 -7.02 -5.98
C ASP A 76 -0.55 -7.53 -6.20
N VAL A 77 -0.34 -8.85 -6.22
CA VAL A 77 0.96 -9.42 -6.63
C VAL A 77 1.24 -9.18 -8.08
N ALA A 78 0.19 -9.30 -8.87
CA ALA A 78 0.35 -9.37 -10.29
C ALA A 78 0.91 -8.01 -10.79
N GLY A 79 0.45 -6.89 -10.22
CA GLY A 79 0.99 -5.56 -10.48
C GLY A 79 2.45 -5.33 -10.06
N ILE A 80 3.10 -6.24 -9.32
CA ILE A 80 4.53 -6.12 -8.96
C ILE A 80 5.41 -6.10 -10.21
N LEU A 81 5.24 -7.11 -11.09
CA LEU A 81 6.13 -7.30 -12.24
C LEU A 81 6.03 -6.12 -13.23
N PRO A 82 4.85 -5.70 -13.68
CA PRO A 82 4.75 -4.56 -14.59
C PRO A 82 5.22 -3.25 -13.96
N TRP A 83 4.94 -3.03 -12.66
CA TRP A 83 5.45 -1.86 -11.95
C TRP A 83 6.98 -1.84 -11.94
N TYR A 84 7.59 -2.96 -11.57
CA TYR A 84 9.04 -3.10 -11.53
C TYR A 84 9.66 -2.83 -12.89
N VAL A 85 9.15 -3.45 -13.96
CA VAL A 85 9.67 -3.26 -15.32
C VAL A 85 9.52 -1.79 -15.73
N ASN A 86 8.35 -1.19 -15.54
CA ASN A 86 8.08 0.15 -16.06
C ASN A 86 8.77 1.27 -15.27
N PHE A 87 8.67 1.23 -13.94
CA PHE A 87 9.04 2.35 -13.09
C PHE A 87 10.36 2.16 -12.36
N VAL A 88 10.79 0.92 -12.09
CA VAL A 88 12.09 0.65 -11.44
C VAL A 88 13.18 0.42 -12.49
N LEU A 89 12.95 -0.48 -13.44
CA LEU A 89 13.94 -0.85 -14.46
C LEU A 89 14.02 0.18 -15.59
N LEU A 90 12.89 0.50 -16.24
CA LEU A 90 12.84 1.47 -17.35
C LEU A 90 12.82 2.93 -16.86
N LYS A 91 12.60 3.17 -15.56
CA LYS A 91 12.56 4.50 -14.94
C LYS A 91 11.62 5.49 -15.65
N ASN A 92 10.53 4.97 -16.22
CA ASN A 92 9.51 5.81 -16.84
C ASN A 92 8.85 6.70 -15.78
N THR A 93 8.28 7.80 -16.24
CA THR A 93 7.43 8.68 -15.43
C THR A 93 5.97 8.45 -15.80
N PHE A 94 5.04 8.94 -14.98
CA PHE A 94 3.62 8.85 -15.33
C PHE A 94 3.34 9.67 -16.59
N LYS A 95 3.18 8.96 -17.73
CA LYS A 95 2.72 9.53 -19.00
C LYS A 95 1.24 9.18 -19.21
N PRO A 96 0.36 10.16 -19.44
CA PRO A 96 -1.09 9.92 -19.55
C PRO A 96 -1.53 8.87 -20.60
N GLY A 97 -0.71 8.63 -21.63
CA GLY A 97 -1.04 7.72 -22.73
C GLY A 97 -0.75 6.23 -22.51
N SER A 98 -0.06 5.84 -21.43
CA SER A 98 0.42 4.46 -21.23
C SER A 98 -0.55 3.55 -20.44
N VAL A 99 -1.60 4.12 -19.83
CA VAL A 99 -2.54 3.41 -18.95
C VAL A 99 -3.48 2.48 -19.74
N ALA A 100 -3.93 2.91 -20.93
CA ALA A 100 -4.88 2.15 -21.73
C ALA A 100 -4.33 0.81 -22.24
N LEU A 101 -3.03 0.73 -22.53
CA LEU A 101 -2.40 -0.51 -22.99
C LEU A 101 -2.27 -1.54 -21.85
N TYR A 102 -1.95 -1.04 -20.64
CA TYR A 102 -1.88 -1.85 -19.43
C TYR A 102 -3.24 -2.45 -19.08
N ASP A 103 -4.28 -1.61 -19.08
CA ASP A 103 -5.66 -2.02 -18.78
C ASP A 103 -6.16 -3.11 -19.73
N LYS A 104 -5.74 -3.06 -20.99
CA LYS A 104 -6.19 -4.00 -22.01
C LYS A 104 -5.44 -5.34 -21.98
N LEU A 105 -4.12 -5.31 -21.77
CA LEU A 105 -3.28 -6.50 -21.94
C LEU A 105 -2.98 -7.22 -20.63
N VAL A 106 -2.91 -6.49 -19.51
CA VAL A 106 -2.38 -7.02 -18.25
C VAL A 106 -3.50 -7.32 -17.26
N VAL A 107 -4.53 -6.49 -17.17
CA VAL A 107 -5.61 -6.64 -16.16
C VAL A 107 -6.45 -7.93 -16.31
N PRO A 108 -6.87 -8.37 -17.52
CA PRO A 108 -7.71 -9.57 -17.66
C PRO A 108 -7.09 -10.87 -17.13
N PRO A 109 -5.83 -11.25 -17.47
CA PRO A 109 -5.23 -12.47 -16.93
C PRO A 109 -4.95 -12.37 -15.42
N MET A 110 -4.63 -11.18 -14.91
CA MET A 110 -4.34 -10.98 -13.48
C MET A 110 -5.56 -11.20 -12.59
N ARG A 111 -6.74 -10.70 -12.99
CA ARG A 111 -7.98 -10.92 -12.22
C ARG A 111 -8.30 -12.40 -12.02
N VAL A 112 -7.95 -13.25 -12.99
CA VAL A 112 -8.17 -14.71 -12.89
C VAL A 112 -7.21 -15.31 -11.88
N ILE A 113 -5.94 -14.90 -11.88
CA ILE A 113 -4.91 -15.42 -10.96
C ILE A 113 -5.19 -15.01 -9.50
N GLU A 114 -5.56 -13.74 -9.27
CA GLU A 114 -5.86 -13.23 -7.92
C GLU A 114 -7.11 -13.86 -7.29
N LYS A 115 -8.03 -14.38 -8.11
CA LYS A 115 -9.23 -15.06 -7.61
C LYS A 115 -8.92 -16.38 -6.91
N TYR A 116 -7.80 -17.03 -7.25
CA TYR A 116 -7.46 -18.38 -6.78
C TYR A 116 -6.21 -18.43 -5.89
N PHE A 117 -5.51 -17.31 -5.70
CA PHE A 117 -4.26 -17.27 -4.95
C PHE A 117 -4.25 -16.16 -3.92
N ASN A 118 -3.85 -16.48 -2.69
CA ASN A 118 -3.64 -15.52 -1.61
C ASN A 118 -2.12 -15.34 -1.47
N PRO A 119 -1.52 -14.34 -2.14
CA PRO A 119 -0.09 -14.34 -2.32
C PRO A 119 0.70 -13.95 -1.07
N PRO A 120 1.92 -14.47 -0.89
CA PRO A 120 2.78 -14.14 0.26
C PRO A 120 3.34 -12.71 0.22
N ILE A 121 3.37 -12.09 -0.96
CA ILE A 121 3.82 -10.72 -1.22
C ILE A 121 2.73 -9.96 -1.97
N GLY A 122 2.87 -8.67 -2.22
CA GLY A 122 1.90 -7.88 -2.99
C GLY A 122 2.36 -6.44 -3.10
N LYS A 123 1.90 -5.71 -4.14
CA LYS A 123 2.25 -4.30 -4.35
C LYS A 123 1.63 -3.38 -3.30
N ASN A 124 0.58 -3.81 -2.59
CA ASN A 124 -0.08 -3.01 -1.55
C ASN A 124 -0.30 -3.84 -0.27
N LEU A 125 -0.38 -3.18 0.88
CA LEU A 125 -0.72 -3.75 2.18
C LEU A 125 -2.12 -3.30 2.59
N LEU A 126 -2.90 -4.23 3.14
CA LEU A 126 -4.11 -3.94 3.88
C LEU A 126 -3.88 -4.30 5.35
N VAL A 127 -4.14 -3.36 6.25
CA VAL A 127 -4.14 -3.59 7.71
C VAL A 127 -5.45 -3.08 8.30
N ILE A 128 -6.06 -3.90 9.14
CA ILE A 128 -7.21 -3.54 9.98
C ILE A 128 -6.75 -3.68 11.42
N ALA A 129 -6.91 -2.62 12.19
CA ALA A 129 -6.52 -2.55 13.58
C ALA A 129 -7.62 -1.91 14.43
N LYS A 130 -7.65 -2.23 15.72
CA LYS A 130 -8.68 -1.79 16.65
C LYS A 130 -8.08 -0.89 17.73
N LYS A 131 -8.77 0.20 18.04
CA LYS A 131 -8.47 1.05 19.18
C LYS A 131 -8.83 0.28 20.46
N ILE A 132 -7.82 -0.12 21.24
CA ILE A 132 -7.98 -0.58 22.62
C ILE A 132 -8.13 0.63 23.54
#